data_AF-A0A3M6Q818-F1
#
_entry.id   AF-A0A3M6Q818-F1
#
_cell.length_a   1.000
_cell.length_b   1.000
_cell.length_c   1.000
_cell.angle_alpha   90.00
_cell.angle_beta   90.00
_cell.angle_gamma   90.00
#
_symmetry.space_group_name_H-M   'P 1'
#
loop_
_entity.id
_entity.type
_entity.pdbx_description
1 polymer ?
#
loop_
_entity_poly.entity_id
_entity_poly.type
_entity_poly.pdbx_seq_one_letter_code
_entity_poly.pdbx_strand_id
1 'polypeptide(L)'
;MTPAPKAFTEQDRVRLTVVDGPPDQARLHTPHGLVTGGDGLQYFVDNGQVRSLDAQWHVRTLNLPSLQPGDVALDLDVDAQGQVHLLAYNATSDLYGWHQLGVVGPHGQRRDFAISGYGRPNVSMAVKNGVLLLAVRDDALEEKWSAIYRIAWGVQEGQTLTQAKQVLGGAEIPAVPEDYLNAPVRYRLPNVRDIHFVGNALWISVAQAVLAIEID
;
A
#
# COMPACT_ATOMS: atom_id res chain seq x y z
N MET A 1 -33.87 -2.74 39.29
CA MET A 1 -33.69 -3.74 38.22
C MET A 1 -33.08 -3.04 37.03
N THR A 2 -31.89 -3.44 36.60
CA THR A 2 -31.23 -2.87 35.42
C THR A 2 -31.79 -3.56 34.18
N PRO A 3 -32.22 -2.84 33.13
CA PRO A 3 -32.69 -3.50 31.91
C PRO A 3 -31.55 -4.30 31.29
N ALA A 4 -31.86 -5.53 30.84
CA ALA A 4 -30.91 -6.36 30.15
C ALA A 4 -30.46 -5.66 28.85
N PRO A 5 -29.17 -5.76 28.47
CA PRO A 5 -28.69 -5.15 27.23
C PRO A 5 -29.41 -5.74 26.03
N LYS A 6 -29.83 -4.87 25.09
CA LYS A 6 -30.45 -5.29 23.82
C LYS A 6 -29.44 -6.16 23.04
N ALA A 7 -29.86 -7.36 22.65
CA ALA A 7 -29.08 -8.19 21.75
C ALA A 7 -29.01 -7.53 20.36
N PHE A 8 -27.81 -7.34 19.83
CA PHE A 8 -27.60 -6.90 18.45
C PHE A 8 -28.01 -8.02 17.48
N THR A 9 -28.95 -7.71 16.59
CA THR A 9 -29.42 -8.61 15.53
C THR A 9 -28.74 -8.30 14.20
N GLU A 10 -28.90 -9.14 13.17
CA GLU A 10 -28.43 -8.82 11.82
C GLU A 10 -29.04 -7.53 11.25
N GLN A 11 -30.25 -7.17 11.69
CA GLN A 11 -30.92 -5.93 11.29
C GLN A 11 -30.28 -4.69 11.94
N ASP A 12 -29.56 -4.85 13.05
CA ASP A 12 -28.80 -3.79 13.70
C ASP A 12 -27.39 -3.62 13.07
N ARG A 13 -27.01 -4.45 12.09
CA ARG A 13 -25.75 -4.28 11.36
C ARG A 13 -25.88 -3.11 10.39
N VAL A 14 -25.08 -2.07 10.62
CA VAL A 14 -24.84 -1.03 9.61
C VAL A 14 -24.07 -1.68 8.46
N ARG A 15 -24.71 -1.84 7.30
CA ARG A 15 -23.99 -2.11 6.05
C ARG A 15 -23.27 -0.81 5.68
N LEU A 16 -21.97 -0.78 5.90
CA LEU A 16 -21.13 0.26 5.36
C LEU A 16 -21.13 0.09 3.84
N THR A 17 -21.55 1.14 3.13
CA THR A 17 -21.48 1.22 1.67
C THR A 17 -20.64 2.43 1.31
N VAL A 18 -19.90 2.33 0.21
CA VAL A 18 -19.13 3.45 -0.35
C VAL A 18 -20.10 4.32 -1.16
N VAL A 19 -20.19 5.61 -0.81
CA VAL A 19 -21.07 6.58 -1.49
C VAL A 19 -20.29 7.85 -1.77
N ASP A 20 -20.30 8.30 -3.03
CA ASP A 20 -19.74 9.57 -3.47
C ASP A 20 -20.67 10.74 -3.13
N GLY A 21 -20.13 11.94 -3.00
CA GLY A 21 -20.93 13.13 -2.72
C GLY A 21 -20.23 14.17 -1.83
N PRO A 22 -20.95 15.22 -1.41
CA PRO A 22 -20.46 16.17 -0.42
C PRO A 22 -20.24 15.50 0.95
N PRO A 23 -19.52 16.16 1.88
CA PRO A 23 -19.10 15.56 3.17
C PRO A 23 -20.22 14.96 4.02
N ASP A 24 -21.40 15.55 3.97
CA ASP A 24 -22.58 15.14 4.74
C ASP A 24 -23.32 13.93 4.13
N GLN A 25 -23.03 13.61 2.86
CA GLN A 25 -23.68 12.54 2.10
C GLN A 25 -22.73 11.37 1.80
N ALA A 26 -21.44 11.67 1.63
CA ALA A 26 -20.45 10.65 1.34
C ALA A 26 -20.37 9.62 2.48
N ARG A 27 -20.12 8.37 2.10
CA ARG A 27 -19.91 7.26 3.04
C ARG A 27 -18.61 6.57 2.71
N LEU A 28 -17.81 6.33 3.76
CA LEU A 28 -16.55 5.61 3.71
C LEU A 28 -16.74 4.24 4.36
N HIS A 29 -15.96 3.25 3.94
CA HIS A 29 -16.03 1.90 4.50
C HIS A 29 -14.77 1.56 5.31
N THR A 30 -13.61 1.53 4.64
CA THR A 30 -12.29 1.24 5.21
C THR A 30 -11.25 2.16 4.57
N PRO A 31 -11.33 3.49 4.79
CA PRO A 31 -10.43 4.45 4.19
C PRO A 31 -9.02 4.33 4.78
N HIS A 32 -7.99 4.39 3.93
CA HIS A 32 -6.57 4.40 4.28
C HIS A 32 -5.72 5.01 3.15
N GLY A 33 -4.43 5.23 3.40
CA GLY A 33 -3.47 5.72 2.40
C GLY A 33 -3.82 7.10 1.84
N LEU A 34 -3.86 8.13 2.69
CA LEU A 34 -4.21 9.49 2.27
C LEU A 34 -2.97 10.25 1.78
N VAL A 35 -2.99 10.71 0.53
CA VAL A 35 -1.91 11.51 -0.08
C VAL A 35 -2.47 12.74 -0.76
N THR A 36 -1.68 13.81 -0.87
CA THR A 36 -2.05 15.01 -1.63
C THR A 36 -1.27 15.04 -2.93
N GLY A 37 -1.96 15.01 -4.07
CA GLY A 37 -1.34 15.11 -5.39
C GLY A 37 -0.88 16.53 -5.69
N GLY A 38 0.00 16.66 -6.69
CA GLY A 38 0.46 17.97 -7.20
C GLY A 38 -0.64 18.81 -7.85
N ASP A 39 -1.79 18.20 -8.17
CA ASP A 39 -2.99 18.88 -8.65
C ASP A 39 -3.85 19.48 -7.51
N GLY A 40 -3.47 19.23 -6.25
CA GLY A 40 -4.16 19.72 -5.06
C GLY A 40 -5.35 18.87 -4.61
N LEU A 41 -5.66 17.77 -5.31
CA LEU A 41 -6.62 16.77 -4.81
C LEU A 41 -5.95 15.88 -3.76
N GLN A 42 -6.73 15.45 -2.77
CA GLN A 42 -6.30 14.37 -1.89
C GLN A 42 -6.84 13.05 -2.43
N TYR A 43 -6.03 12.01 -2.38
CA TYR A 43 -6.35 10.67 -2.85
C TYR A 43 -6.25 9.70 -1.68
N PHE A 44 -7.16 8.72 -1.64
CA PHE A 44 -7.16 7.68 -0.63
C PHE A 44 -7.71 6.38 -1.18
N VAL A 45 -7.39 5.26 -0.52
CA VAL A 45 -7.97 3.95 -0.81
C VAL A 45 -9.14 3.71 0.14
N ASP A 46 -10.27 3.24 -0.39
CA ASP A 46 -11.44 2.86 0.40
C ASP A 46 -12.14 1.66 -0.24
N ASN A 47 -12.30 0.59 0.55
CA ASN A 47 -12.86 -0.69 0.09
C ASN A 47 -12.22 -1.20 -1.22
N GLY A 48 -10.90 -1.11 -1.34
CA GLY A 48 -10.15 -1.57 -2.52
C GLY A 48 -10.26 -0.66 -3.74
N GLN A 49 -10.88 0.52 -3.62
CA GLN A 49 -11.03 1.51 -4.70
C GLN A 49 -10.24 2.77 -4.38
N VAL A 50 -9.74 3.44 -5.41
CA VAL A 50 -9.14 4.77 -5.25
C VAL A 50 -10.23 5.83 -5.31
N ARG A 51 -10.23 6.72 -4.32
CA ARG A 51 -11.16 7.84 -4.20
C ARG A 51 -10.39 9.13 -4.01
N SER A 52 -11.01 10.26 -4.32
CA SER A 52 -10.44 11.58 -4.13
C SER A 52 -11.33 12.49 -3.30
N LEU A 53 -10.72 13.53 -2.72
CA LEU A 53 -11.32 14.66 -2.03
C LEU A 53 -10.87 15.94 -2.72
N ASP A 54 -11.81 16.81 -3.07
CA ASP A 54 -11.51 18.16 -3.52
C ASP A 54 -11.41 19.17 -2.37
N ALA A 55 -11.11 20.43 -2.68
CA ALA A 55 -10.99 21.50 -1.69
C ALA A 55 -12.30 21.84 -0.95
N GLN A 56 -13.44 21.37 -1.46
CA GLN A 56 -14.76 21.47 -0.82
C GLN A 56 -15.16 20.15 -0.14
N TRP A 57 -14.21 19.20 -0.04
CA TRP A 57 -14.37 17.90 0.59
C TRP A 57 -15.37 16.97 -0.10
N HIS A 58 -15.67 17.19 -1.39
CA HIS A 58 -16.48 16.23 -2.13
C HIS A 58 -15.68 14.96 -2.37
N VAL A 59 -16.29 13.82 -2.06
CA VAL A 59 -15.73 12.51 -2.28
C VAL A 59 -16.14 11.98 -3.65
N ARG A 60 -15.17 11.50 -4.43
CA ARG A 60 -15.43 10.83 -5.71
C ARG A 60 -14.63 9.55 -5.82
N THR A 61 -15.26 8.51 -6.36
CA THR A 61 -14.56 7.27 -6.74
C THR A 61 -13.93 7.47 -8.11
N LEU A 62 -12.64 7.16 -8.23
CA LEU A 62 -11.90 7.35 -9.46
C LEU A 62 -12.04 6.15 -10.38
N ASN A 63 -12.42 6.41 -11.63
CA ASN A 63 -12.31 5.43 -12.70
C ASN A 63 -10.91 5.52 -13.30
N LEU A 64 -10.05 4.55 -13.00
CA LEU A 64 -8.65 4.52 -13.44
C LEU A 64 -8.51 3.50 -14.57
N PRO A 65 -8.31 3.92 -15.84
CA PRO A 65 -8.28 2.97 -16.96
C PRO A 65 -7.09 2.01 -16.94
N SER A 66 -6.05 2.29 -16.15
CA SER A 66 -4.92 1.39 -15.95
C SER A 66 -5.23 0.22 -14.99
N LEU A 67 -6.29 0.31 -14.18
CA LEU A 67 -6.74 -0.80 -13.35
C LEU A 67 -7.38 -1.89 -14.24
N GLN A 68 -6.99 -3.13 -13.99
CA GLN A 68 -7.56 -4.31 -14.60
C GLN A 68 -8.74 -4.84 -13.78
N PRO A 69 -9.68 -5.57 -14.41
CA PRO A 69 -10.73 -6.27 -13.67
C PRO A 69 -10.14 -7.18 -12.56
N GLY A 70 -10.65 -7.02 -11.34
CA GLY A 70 -10.20 -7.78 -10.17
C GLY A 70 -9.03 -7.15 -9.40
N ASP A 71 -8.48 -6.03 -9.86
CA ASP A 71 -7.53 -5.26 -9.06
C ASP A 71 -8.18 -4.73 -7.79
N VAL A 72 -7.44 -4.83 -6.70
CA VAL A 72 -7.75 -4.22 -5.41
C VAL A 72 -6.65 -3.20 -5.11
N ALA A 73 -7.02 -1.92 -4.97
CA ALA A 73 -6.10 -0.89 -4.50
C ALA A 73 -5.66 -1.19 -3.07
N LEU A 74 -4.37 -1.08 -2.79
CA LEU A 74 -3.76 -1.44 -1.51
C LEU A 74 -3.15 -0.24 -0.78
N ASP A 75 -2.44 0.63 -1.51
CA ASP A 75 -1.77 1.78 -0.92
C ASP A 75 -1.45 2.86 -1.96
N LEU A 76 -1.15 4.06 -1.49
CA LEU A 76 -0.83 5.24 -2.31
C LEU A 76 0.38 5.97 -1.74
N ASP A 77 1.23 6.51 -2.62
CA ASP A 77 2.26 7.48 -2.24
C ASP A 77 2.40 8.56 -3.32
N VAL A 78 3.00 9.70 -2.99
CA VAL A 78 3.23 10.82 -3.91
C VAL A 78 4.72 11.11 -4.03
N ASP A 79 5.22 11.21 -5.25
CA ASP A 79 6.63 11.55 -5.46
C ASP A 79 6.91 13.06 -5.30
N ALA A 80 8.18 13.43 -5.37
CA ALA A 80 8.61 14.82 -5.21
C ALA A 80 8.10 15.77 -6.33
N GLN A 81 7.56 15.23 -7.43
CA GLN A 81 6.95 15.98 -8.51
C GLN A 81 5.44 16.15 -8.31
N GLY A 82 4.88 15.59 -7.24
CA GLY A 82 3.44 15.57 -6.97
C GLY A 82 2.69 14.50 -7.77
N GLN A 83 3.40 13.58 -8.42
CA GLN A 83 2.81 12.48 -9.16
C GLN A 83 2.34 11.40 -8.18
N VAL A 84 1.05 11.09 -8.20
CA VAL A 84 0.46 10.06 -7.32
C VAL A 84 0.73 8.68 -7.89
N HIS A 85 1.23 7.79 -7.05
CA HIS A 85 1.46 6.40 -7.35
C HIS A 85 0.48 5.52 -6.58
N LEU A 86 0.01 4.46 -7.22
CA LEU A 86 -0.90 3.48 -6.64
C LEU A 86 -0.28 2.10 -6.71
N LEU A 87 -0.41 1.36 -5.62
CA LEU A 87 -0.20 -0.08 -5.61
C LEU A 87 -1.56 -0.79 -5.62
N ALA A 88 -1.72 -1.72 -6.54
CA ALA A 88 -2.85 -2.64 -6.58
C ALA A 88 -2.38 -4.09 -6.60
N TYR A 89 -3.26 -5.01 -6.24
CA TYR A 89 -3.02 -6.44 -6.35
C TYR A 89 -4.20 -7.13 -7.04
N ASN A 90 -3.89 -8.10 -7.88
CA ASN A 90 -4.88 -8.89 -8.60
C ASN A 90 -4.77 -10.36 -8.20
N ALA A 91 -5.77 -10.87 -7.48
CA ALA A 91 -5.78 -12.24 -7.01
C ALA A 91 -5.93 -13.28 -8.13
N THR A 92 -6.42 -12.88 -9.32
CA THR A 92 -6.58 -13.80 -10.45
C THR A 92 -5.25 -14.06 -11.15
N SER A 93 -4.44 -13.00 -11.33
CA SER A 93 -3.11 -13.12 -11.94
C SER A 93 -1.98 -13.34 -10.94
N ASP A 94 -2.24 -13.17 -9.63
CA ASP A 94 -1.23 -13.21 -8.56
C ASP A 94 -0.10 -12.19 -8.79
N LEU A 95 -0.46 -10.99 -9.25
CA LEU A 95 0.46 -9.91 -9.57
C LEU A 95 0.11 -8.63 -8.82
N TYR A 96 1.15 -7.89 -8.45
CA TYR A 96 1.03 -6.49 -8.07
C TYR A 96 1.11 -5.61 -9.31
N GLY A 97 0.30 -4.56 -9.34
CA GLY A 97 0.37 -3.48 -10.30
C GLY A 97 0.87 -2.20 -9.62
N TRP A 98 1.94 -1.61 -10.12
CA TRP A 98 2.38 -0.26 -9.76
C TRP A 98 1.93 0.73 -10.82
N HIS A 99 1.13 1.71 -10.42
CA HIS A 99 0.52 2.69 -11.29
C HIS A 99 1.06 4.10 -11.04
N GLN A 100 1.10 4.91 -12.09
CA GLN A 100 1.26 6.36 -12.03
C GLN A 100 -0.06 7.02 -12.46
N LEU A 101 -0.72 7.73 -11.55
CA LEU A 101 -2.04 8.36 -11.77
C LEU A 101 -1.92 9.77 -12.35
N GLY A 102 -2.59 10.08 -13.46
CA GLY A 102 -2.60 11.45 -13.98
C GLY A 102 -1.41 11.84 -14.89
N VAL A 103 -0.56 10.89 -15.30
CA VAL A 103 0.37 11.10 -16.41
C VAL A 103 -0.43 11.27 -17.71
N VAL A 104 -0.19 12.37 -18.42
CA VAL A 104 -0.88 12.71 -19.68
C VAL A 104 -0.69 11.62 -20.73
N GLY A 105 -1.79 10.97 -21.06
CA GLY A 105 -1.95 9.80 -21.92
C GLY A 105 -3.25 9.10 -21.46
N PRO A 106 -4.04 8.49 -22.35
CA PRO A 106 -5.46 8.24 -22.08
C PRO A 106 -5.77 7.27 -20.91
N HIS A 107 -4.79 6.65 -20.26
CA HIS A 107 -5.03 5.54 -19.31
C HIS A 107 -4.21 5.55 -18.00
N GLY A 108 -3.26 6.47 -17.79
CA GLY A 108 -2.22 6.27 -16.77
C GLY A 108 -1.28 5.12 -17.16
N GLN A 109 -0.14 4.98 -16.48
CA GLN A 109 0.80 3.90 -16.76
C GLN A 109 0.81 2.86 -15.65
N ARG A 110 1.06 1.60 -16.00
CA ARG A 110 1.12 0.44 -15.09
C ARG A 110 2.37 -0.40 -15.35
N ARG A 111 2.91 -0.96 -14.28
CA ARG A 111 3.99 -1.96 -14.28
C ARG A 111 3.61 -3.13 -13.37
N ASP A 112 3.58 -4.33 -13.94
CA ASP A 112 3.30 -5.55 -13.18
C ASP A 112 4.60 -6.17 -12.63
N PHE A 113 4.53 -6.72 -11.42
CA PHE A 113 5.61 -7.46 -10.77
C PHE A 113 5.03 -8.50 -9.81
N ALA A 114 5.86 -9.49 -9.47
CA ALA A 114 5.50 -10.56 -8.55
C ALA A 114 6.37 -10.53 -7.30
N ILE A 115 5.77 -10.80 -6.14
CA ILE A 115 6.46 -11.08 -4.89
C ILE A 115 5.77 -12.29 -4.26
N SER A 116 6.53 -13.33 -3.95
CA SER A 116 6.02 -14.60 -3.43
C SER A 116 6.65 -14.96 -2.09
N GLY A 117 6.19 -16.03 -1.46
CA GLY A 117 6.70 -16.50 -0.16
C GLY A 117 6.04 -15.84 1.06
N TYR A 118 4.81 -15.34 0.89
CA TYR A 118 3.99 -14.76 1.95
C TYR A 118 2.64 -15.46 2.00
N GLY A 119 2.17 -15.82 3.20
CA GLY A 119 0.87 -16.48 3.39
C GLY A 119 -0.30 -15.51 3.31
N ARG A 120 -0.19 -14.37 4.00
CA ARG A 120 -1.17 -13.28 3.94
C ARG A 120 -0.44 -11.93 3.89
N PRO A 121 -0.02 -11.48 2.69
CA PRO A 121 0.75 -10.24 2.57
C PRO A 121 -0.10 -9.02 2.96
N ASN A 122 0.51 -8.12 3.71
CA ASN A 122 0.04 -6.77 3.99
C ASN A 122 1.19 -5.82 3.65
N VAL A 123 0.90 -4.71 2.99
CA VAL A 123 1.92 -3.90 2.32
C VAL A 123 1.82 -2.43 2.69
N SER A 124 2.96 -1.75 2.62
CA SER A 124 3.06 -0.29 2.64
C SER A 124 4.10 0.14 1.61
N MET A 125 3.82 1.24 0.90
CA MET A 125 4.65 1.72 -0.20
C MET A 125 5.28 3.07 0.05
N ALA A 126 6.47 3.27 -0.52
CA ALA A 126 7.10 4.57 -0.64
C ALA A 126 7.69 4.74 -2.04
N VAL A 127 7.53 5.91 -2.66
CA VAL A 127 8.03 6.20 -4.01
C VAL A 127 8.99 7.37 -4.02
N LYS A 128 10.08 7.23 -4.78
CA LYS A 128 11.03 8.30 -5.01
C LYS A 128 11.82 8.07 -6.29
N ASN A 129 11.99 9.11 -7.10
CA ASN A 129 12.85 9.11 -8.28
C ASN A 129 12.63 7.90 -9.22
N GLY A 130 11.37 7.54 -9.48
CA GLY A 130 11.04 6.39 -10.36
C GLY A 130 11.37 5.01 -9.76
N VAL A 131 11.51 4.94 -8.44
CA VAL A 131 11.66 3.72 -7.65
C VAL A 131 10.50 3.60 -6.67
N LEU A 132 9.90 2.41 -6.64
CA LEU A 132 8.98 1.98 -5.59
C LEU A 132 9.77 1.13 -4.60
N LEU A 133 9.67 1.49 -3.32
CA LEU A 133 9.97 0.59 -2.22
C LEU A 133 8.67 0.06 -1.65
N LEU A 134 8.67 -1.25 -1.38
CA LEU A 134 7.50 -1.95 -0.88
C LEU A 134 7.88 -2.77 0.34
N ALA A 135 7.37 -2.38 1.51
CA ALA A 135 7.38 -3.22 2.69
C ALA A 135 6.29 -4.29 2.53
N VAL A 136 6.66 -5.56 2.64
CA VAL A 136 5.73 -6.69 2.60
C VAL A 136 5.81 -7.42 3.92
N ARG A 137 4.70 -7.41 4.66
CA ARG A 137 4.52 -8.06 5.96
C ARG A 137 3.68 -9.31 5.80
N ASP A 138 4.10 -10.42 6.40
CA ASP A 138 3.26 -11.63 6.41
C ASP A 138 2.33 -11.66 7.61
N ASP A 139 1.08 -11.24 7.44
CA ASP A 139 0.07 -11.28 8.49
C ASP A 139 -0.38 -12.72 8.84
N ALA A 140 0.08 -13.76 8.13
CA ALA A 140 -0.17 -15.15 8.52
C ALA A 140 0.80 -15.64 9.62
N LEU A 141 1.92 -14.95 9.83
CA LEU A 141 2.87 -15.24 10.90
C LEU A 141 2.47 -14.50 12.18
N GLU A 142 2.69 -15.12 13.33
CA GLU A 142 2.36 -14.54 14.66
C GLU A 142 3.03 -13.19 14.87
N GLU A 143 4.35 -13.12 14.64
CA GLU A 143 5.16 -11.92 14.79
C GLU A 143 5.14 -10.99 13.57
N LYS A 144 4.47 -11.41 12.49
CA LYS A 144 4.27 -10.61 11.27
C LYS A 144 5.58 -10.08 10.69
N TRP A 145 6.52 -10.99 10.44
CA TRP A 145 7.82 -10.66 9.85
C TRP A 145 7.70 -10.10 8.43
N SER A 146 8.61 -9.19 8.09
CA SER A 146 8.54 -8.35 6.89
C SER A 146 9.83 -8.40 6.06
N ALA A 147 9.76 -7.98 4.80
CA ALA A 147 10.93 -7.61 4.00
C ALA A 147 10.62 -6.36 3.17
N ILE A 148 11.66 -5.65 2.70
CA ILE A 148 11.49 -4.51 1.79
C ILE A 148 12.03 -4.87 0.42
N TYR A 149 11.22 -4.64 -0.60
CA TYR A 149 11.56 -4.83 -2.01
C TYR A 149 11.70 -3.49 -2.71
N ARG A 150 12.61 -3.44 -3.69
CA ARG A 150 12.82 -2.34 -4.61
C ARG A 150 12.34 -2.74 -5.99
N ILE A 151 11.48 -1.92 -6.57
CA ILE A 151 10.91 -2.07 -7.90
C ILE A 151 11.27 -0.81 -8.69
N ALA A 152 11.99 -0.96 -9.80
CA ALA A 152 12.32 0.16 -10.69
C ALA A 152 11.25 0.30 -11.77
N TRP A 153 10.91 1.51 -12.20
CA TRP A 153 9.84 1.70 -13.20
C TRP A 153 10.12 1.06 -14.57
N GLY A 154 11.40 0.85 -14.90
CA GLY A 154 11.84 0.28 -16.17
C GLY A 154 11.63 -1.22 -16.24
N VAL A 155 11.13 -1.69 -17.40
CA VAL A 155 11.13 -3.12 -17.76
C VAL A 155 12.38 -3.37 -18.60
N GLN A 156 13.15 -4.41 -18.27
CA GLN A 156 14.30 -4.82 -19.10
C GLN A 156 13.80 -5.34 -20.46
N GLU A 157 14.52 -5.05 -21.54
CA GLU A 157 14.15 -5.50 -22.88
C GLU A 157 13.95 -7.03 -22.91
N GLY A 158 12.82 -7.47 -23.45
CA GLY A 158 12.42 -8.88 -23.48
C GLY A 158 11.72 -9.42 -22.23
N GLN A 159 11.54 -8.60 -21.17
CA GLN A 159 10.73 -8.98 -20.01
C GLN A 159 9.31 -8.42 -20.10
N THR A 160 8.34 -9.18 -19.58
CA THR A 160 6.95 -8.76 -19.45
C THR A 160 6.63 -8.20 -18.07
N LEU A 161 7.42 -8.58 -17.05
CA LEU A 161 7.30 -8.13 -15.67
C LEU A 161 8.51 -7.30 -15.26
N THR A 162 8.27 -6.36 -14.35
CA THR A 162 9.33 -5.67 -13.63
C THR A 162 9.86 -6.57 -12.51
N GLN A 163 11.18 -6.56 -12.28
CA GLN A 163 11.76 -7.33 -11.19
C GLN A 163 11.61 -6.61 -9.84
N ALA A 164 11.09 -7.32 -8.85
CA ALA A 164 11.16 -6.93 -7.45
C ALA A 164 12.44 -7.48 -6.82
N LYS A 165 13.33 -6.61 -6.36
CA LYS A 165 14.59 -6.98 -5.70
C LYS A 165 14.46 -6.77 -4.20
N GLN A 166 14.63 -7.81 -3.40
CA GLN A 166 14.71 -7.65 -1.94
C GLN A 166 15.95 -6.83 -1.57
N VAL A 167 15.77 -5.75 -0.80
CA VAL A 167 16.84 -4.81 -0.42
C VAL A 167 17.04 -4.71 1.09
N LEU A 168 16.03 -5.07 1.90
CA LEU A 168 16.16 -5.10 3.36
C LEU A 168 15.39 -6.28 3.97
N GLY A 169 15.97 -6.87 5.01
CA GLY A 169 15.55 -8.17 5.56
C GLY A 169 16.08 -9.31 4.69
N GLY A 170 16.23 -10.49 5.27
CA GLY A 170 16.56 -11.72 4.56
C GLY A 170 15.37 -12.66 4.39
N ALA A 171 15.63 -13.85 3.85
CA ALA A 171 14.58 -14.81 3.53
C ALA A 171 14.10 -15.62 4.76
N GLU A 172 14.95 -15.75 5.77
CA GLU A 172 14.69 -16.61 6.93
C GLU A 172 13.82 -15.91 7.97
N ILE A 173 12.95 -16.67 8.64
CA ILE A 173 12.20 -16.19 9.79
C ILE A 173 13.11 -16.32 11.02
N PRO A 174 13.36 -15.24 11.78
CA PRO A 174 14.14 -15.34 13.01
C PRO A 174 13.39 -16.15 14.08
N ALA A 175 14.12 -16.91 14.89
CA ALA A 175 13.52 -17.66 15.99
C ALA A 175 13.25 -16.76 17.20
N VAL A 176 14.13 -15.78 17.41
CA VAL A 176 13.97 -14.71 18.41
C VAL A 176 14.32 -13.35 17.78
N PRO A 177 13.77 -12.21 18.27
CA PRO A 177 14.04 -10.89 17.70
C PRO A 177 15.53 -10.52 17.59
N GLU A 178 16.37 -11.03 18.49
CA GLU A 178 17.81 -10.79 18.51
C GLU A 178 18.53 -11.38 17.28
N ASP A 179 17.99 -12.43 16.65
CA ASP A 179 18.56 -13.03 15.45
C ASP A 179 18.64 -12.01 14.31
N TYR A 180 17.58 -11.20 14.16
CA TYR A 180 17.56 -10.10 13.18
C TYR A 180 18.62 -9.04 13.49
N LEU A 181 18.77 -8.65 14.76
CA LEU A 181 19.78 -7.65 15.16
C LEU A 181 21.20 -8.12 14.85
N ASN A 182 21.46 -9.43 14.98
CA ASN A 182 22.76 -10.02 14.74
C ASN A 182 23.04 -10.30 13.25
N ALA A 183 22.00 -10.58 12.45
CA ALA A 183 22.13 -10.92 11.03
C ALA A 183 20.97 -10.36 10.18
N PRO A 184 20.86 -9.03 10.02
CA PRO A 184 19.69 -8.37 9.41
C PRO A 184 19.51 -8.63 7.91
N VAL A 185 20.55 -9.12 7.23
CA VAL A 185 20.50 -9.53 5.81
C VAL A 185 20.01 -10.97 5.64
N ARG A 186 20.07 -11.77 6.71
CA ARG A 186 19.65 -13.17 6.70
C ARG A 186 18.20 -13.34 7.14
N TYR A 187 17.81 -12.58 8.16
CA TYR A 187 16.49 -12.69 8.77
C TYR A 187 15.55 -11.58 8.35
N ARG A 188 14.26 -11.90 8.25
CA ARG A 188 13.20 -10.93 7.98
C ARG A 188 13.19 -9.81 9.03
N LEU A 189 12.77 -8.64 8.59
CA LEU A 189 12.57 -7.46 9.43
C LEU A 189 11.41 -7.67 10.41
N PRO A 190 11.48 -7.10 11.62
CA PRO A 190 10.34 -7.02 12.51
C PRO A 190 9.13 -6.37 11.80
N ASN A 191 7.95 -6.61 12.35
CA ASN A 191 6.66 -6.10 11.89
C ASN A 191 6.67 -4.63 11.41
N VAL A 192 6.90 -4.43 10.12
CA VAL A 192 6.86 -3.14 9.45
C VAL A 192 5.40 -2.74 9.27
N ARG A 193 5.07 -1.54 9.73
CA ARG A 193 3.72 -0.98 9.68
C ARG A 193 3.56 0.01 8.56
N ASP A 194 4.60 0.78 8.29
CA ASP A 194 4.58 1.83 7.29
C ASP A 194 6.00 2.18 6.84
N ILE A 195 6.14 2.64 5.60
CA ILE A 195 7.39 3.18 5.05
C ILE A 195 7.11 4.50 4.31
N HIS A 196 8.01 5.47 4.45
CA HIS A 196 7.90 6.74 3.73
C HIS A 196 9.26 7.40 3.54
N PHE A 197 9.44 8.12 2.44
CA PHE A 197 10.66 8.90 2.23
C PHE A 197 10.57 10.27 2.92
N VAL A 198 11.57 10.62 3.73
CA VAL A 198 11.74 11.99 4.25
C VAL A 198 13.13 12.47 3.88
N GLY A 199 13.19 13.43 2.97
CA GLY A 199 14.45 13.83 2.34
C GLY A 199 15.08 12.66 1.59
N ASN A 200 16.29 12.25 1.98
CA ASN A 200 16.98 11.10 1.39
C ASN A 200 16.81 9.79 2.13
N ALA A 201 16.33 9.82 3.37
CA ALA A 201 16.15 8.63 4.17
C ALA A 201 14.78 7.99 3.90
N LEU A 202 14.75 6.66 3.83
CA LEU A 202 13.54 5.89 4.04
C LEU A 202 13.31 5.76 5.54
N TRP A 203 12.16 6.23 5.99
CA TRP A 203 11.67 6.01 7.35
C TRP A 203 10.81 4.75 7.36
N ILE A 204 11.07 3.88 8.33
CA ILE A 204 10.42 2.59 8.49
C ILE A 204 9.82 2.54 9.89
N SER A 205 8.49 2.51 9.97
CA SER A 205 7.76 2.31 11.22
C SER A 205 7.68 0.82 11.53
N VAL A 206 8.17 0.43 12.69
CA VAL A 206 8.01 -0.92 13.24
C VAL A 206 7.20 -0.86 14.54
N ALA A 207 6.75 -2.02 15.04
CA ALA A 207 5.80 -2.09 16.16
C ALA A 207 6.15 -1.23 17.40
N GLN A 208 7.44 -1.01 17.70
CA GLN A 208 7.88 -0.27 18.89
C GLN A 208 8.98 0.78 18.62
N ALA A 209 9.29 1.06 17.35
CA ALA A 209 10.37 1.97 16.99
C ALA A 209 10.18 2.53 15.58
N VAL A 210 11.02 3.48 15.22
CA VAL A 210 11.15 3.99 13.86
C VAL A 210 12.62 3.98 13.47
N LEU A 211 12.91 3.47 12.27
CA LEU A 211 14.25 3.42 11.70
C LEU A 211 14.33 4.42 10.55
N ALA A 212 15.44 5.14 10.43
CA ALA A 212 15.75 5.93 9.26
C ALA A 212 16.98 5.33 8.60
N ILE A 213 16.86 4.97 7.32
CA ILE A 213 17.95 4.35 6.56
C ILE A 213 18.14 5.05 5.22
N GLU A 214 19.39 5.13 4.77
CA GLU A 214 19.70 5.50 3.40
C GLU A 214 19.74 4.21 2.57
N ILE A 215 19.05 4.21 1.43
CA ILE A 215 19.02 3.09 0.49
C ILE A 215 19.64 3.60 -0.81
N ASP A 216 20.71 2.94 -1.24
CA ASP A 216 21.40 3.19 -2.51
C ASP A 216 20.59 2.73 -3.74
#